data_AF-A0A3A9EHS5-F1
#
_entry.id   AF-A0A3A9EHS5-F1
#
_cell.length_a   1.000
_cell.length_b   1.000
_cell.length_c   1.000
_cell.angle_alpha   90.00
_cell.angle_beta   90.00
_cell.angle_gamma   90.00
#
_symmetry.space_group_name_H-M   'P 1'
#
loop_
_entity.id
_entity.type
_entity.pdbx_description
1 polymer ?
#
loop_
_entity_poly.entity_id
_entity_poly.type
_entity_poly.pdbx_seq_one_letter_code
_entity_poly.pdbx_strand_id
1 'polypeptide(L)'
;MNEWDRLHRQAERYKAEYPSGTRIMLLSMGEDMHRVEDNMRGTVIAVDDMGTLYCKFDNGRAPGLIPSEDSFRKLTAEELAEEQEPDMD
;
A
#
# COMPACT_ATOMS: atom_id res chain seq x y z
N MET A 1 -10.24 24.65 -11.68
CA MET A 1 -10.03 23.18 -11.60
C MET A 1 -11.23 22.64 -10.86
N ASN A 2 -12.01 21.75 -11.49
CA ASN A 2 -13.15 21.15 -10.81
C ASN A 2 -12.64 20.05 -9.84
N GLU A 3 -13.54 19.56 -8.99
CA GLU A 3 -13.20 18.52 -8.01
C GLU A 3 -12.77 17.20 -8.69
N TRP A 4 -13.38 16.87 -9.82
CA TRP A 4 -13.04 15.68 -10.61
C TRP A 4 -11.58 15.69 -11.09
N ASP A 5 -11.11 16.81 -11.67
CA ASP A 5 -9.74 16.99 -12.13
C ASP A 5 -8.74 16.83 -10.98
N ARG A 6 -9.09 17.35 -9.79
CA ARG A 6 -8.25 17.23 -8.59
C ARG A 6 -8.13 15.77 -8.16
N LEU A 7 -9.25 15.08 -8.04
CA LEU A 7 -9.29 13.67 -7.62
C LEU A 7 -8.61 12.76 -8.63
N HIS A 8 -8.86 12.97 -9.92
CA HIS A 8 -8.22 12.21 -10.99
C HIS A 8 -6.69 12.38 -10.97
N ARG A 9 -6.18 13.61 -10.87
CA ARG A 9 -4.73 13.86 -10.74
C ARG A 9 -4.14 13.21 -9.49
N GLN A 10 -4.91 13.16 -8.41
CA GLN A 10 -4.47 12.52 -7.16
C GLN A 10 -4.37 10.99 -7.32
N ALA A 11 -5.36 10.35 -7.96
CA ALA A 11 -5.31 8.92 -8.26
C ALA A 11 -4.13 8.58 -9.19
N GLU A 12 -3.92 9.36 -10.25
CA GLU A 12 -2.77 9.19 -11.17
C GLU A 12 -1.43 9.33 -10.44
N ARG A 13 -1.33 10.24 -9.47
CA ARG A 13 -0.14 10.35 -8.62
C ARG A 13 0.07 9.08 -7.80
N TYR A 14 -0.98 8.52 -7.20
CA TYR A 14 -0.84 7.28 -6.42
C TYR A 14 -0.46 6.08 -7.31
N LYS A 15 -1.00 5.97 -8.52
CA LYS A 15 -0.57 4.95 -9.50
C LYS A 15 0.91 5.06 -9.84
N ALA A 16 1.43 6.29 -9.98
CA ALA A 16 2.85 6.52 -10.26
C ALA A 16 3.75 6.28 -9.04
N GLU A 17 3.28 6.63 -7.84
CA GLU A 17 4.06 6.51 -6.61
C GLU A 17 4.07 5.07 -6.04
N TYR A 18 3.00 4.32 -6.29
CA TYR A 18 2.78 2.95 -5.82
C TYR A 18 2.37 2.03 -6.99
N PRO A 19 3.26 1.78 -7.96
CA PRO A 19 2.99 0.82 -9.02
C PRO A 19 2.80 -0.59 -8.45
N SER A 20 2.16 -1.47 -9.23
CA SER A 20 2.04 -2.90 -8.88
C SER A 20 3.42 -3.51 -8.60
N GLY A 21 3.52 -4.33 -7.56
CA GLY A 21 4.77 -4.89 -7.05
C GLY A 21 5.47 -4.03 -5.99
N THR A 22 5.00 -2.81 -5.72
CA THR A 22 5.56 -1.99 -4.64
C THR A 22 5.34 -2.65 -3.29
N ARG A 23 6.42 -2.85 -2.54
CA ARG A 23 6.37 -3.37 -1.17
C ARG A 23 6.09 -2.24 -0.19
N ILE A 24 5.11 -2.45 0.67
CA ILE A 24 4.67 -1.47 1.66
C ILE A 24 4.56 -2.10 3.05
N MET A 25 4.62 -1.24 4.06
CA MET A 25 4.31 -1.56 5.45
C MET A 25 3.12 -0.71 5.87
N LEU A 26 2.08 -1.36 6.36
CA LEU A 26 0.96 -0.70 7.01
C LEU A 26 1.42 -0.23 8.39
N LEU A 27 1.32 1.06 8.68
CA LEU A 27 1.67 1.63 9.99
C LEU A 27 0.45 1.67 10.90
N SER A 28 -0.69 2.06 10.34
CA SER A 28 -1.98 2.03 11.03
C SER A 28 -3.10 2.02 10.00
N MET A 29 -4.06 1.12 10.16
CA MET A 29 -5.31 1.14 9.41
C MET A 29 -6.38 1.87 10.21
N GLY A 30 -7.28 2.57 9.52
CA GLY A 30 -8.44 3.26 10.11
C GLY A 30 -9.39 2.32 10.86
N GLU A 31 -10.57 2.84 11.24
CA GLU A 31 -11.59 2.02 11.92
C GLU A 31 -12.29 1.07 10.92
N ASP A 32 -11.67 -0.08 10.68
CA ASP A 32 -12.20 -1.16 9.83
C ASP A 32 -12.52 -2.42 10.68
N MET A 33 -13.69 -3.02 10.46
CA MET A 33 -14.11 -4.27 11.13
C MET A 33 -13.18 -5.45 10.81
N HIS A 34 -12.45 -5.33 9.71
CA HIS A 34 -11.52 -6.26 9.13
C HIS A 34 -10.12 -5.64 9.10
N ARG A 35 -9.75 -4.89 10.13
CA ARG A 35 -8.41 -4.28 10.28
C ARG A 35 -7.29 -5.29 10.06
N VAL A 36 -6.23 -4.88 9.37
CA VAL A 36 -4.95 -5.59 9.33
C VAL A 36 -4.08 -5.06 10.46
N GLU A 37 -3.27 -5.93 11.07
CA GLU A 37 -2.39 -5.54 12.16
C GLU A 37 -1.36 -4.49 11.73
N ASP A 38 -1.01 -3.61 12.67
CA ASP A 38 0.00 -2.59 12.45
C ASP A 38 1.37 -3.24 12.20
N ASN A 39 2.19 -2.59 11.37
CA ASN A 39 3.48 -3.06 10.85
C ASN A 39 3.42 -4.29 9.93
N MET A 40 2.23 -4.72 9.50
CA MET A 40 2.09 -5.78 8.51
C MET A 40 2.64 -5.31 7.16
N ARG A 41 3.49 -6.15 6.55
CA ARG A 41 4.02 -5.90 5.22
C ARG A 41 3.10 -6.50 4.15
N GLY A 42 3.05 -5.82 3.01
CA GLY A 42 2.20 -6.18 1.89
C GLY A 42 2.74 -5.67 0.57
N THR A 43 2.16 -6.18 -0.52
CA THR A 43 2.57 -5.85 -1.87
C THR A 43 1.38 -5.23 -2.61
N VAL A 44 1.58 -4.04 -3.17
CA VAL A 44 0.56 -3.36 -3.98
C VAL A 44 0.30 -4.21 -5.23
N ILE A 45 -0.96 -4.56 -5.47
CA ILE A 45 -1.38 -5.31 -6.65
C ILE A 45 -2.02 -4.40 -7.70
N ALA A 46 -2.75 -3.37 -7.28
CA ALA A 46 -3.41 -2.41 -8.14
C ALA A 46 -3.73 -1.10 -7.39
N VAL A 47 -3.88 -0.02 -8.13
CA VAL A 47 -4.42 1.26 -7.64
C VAL A 47 -5.57 1.65 -8.56
N ASP A 48 -6.76 1.90 -8.01
CA ASP A 48 -7.93 2.27 -8.81
C ASP A 48 -7.99 3.76 -9.17
N ASP A 49 -9.02 4.15 -9.92
CA ASP A 49 -9.23 5.52 -10.37
C ASP A 49 -9.72 6.46 -9.26
N MET A 50 -10.03 5.93 -8.07
CA MET A 50 -10.33 6.71 -6.88
C MET A 50 -9.08 6.96 -6.01
N GLY A 51 -7.98 6.26 -6.30
CA GLY A 51 -6.72 6.37 -5.55
C GLY A 51 -6.61 5.40 -4.39
N THR A 52 -7.47 4.37 -4.32
CA THR A 52 -7.36 3.29 -3.33
C THR A 52 -6.31 2.27 -3.78
N LEU A 53 -5.42 1.90 -2.88
CA LEU A 53 -4.35 0.92 -3.13
C LEU A 53 -4.81 -0.46 -2.67
N TYR A 54 -5.00 -1.39 -3.59
CA TYR A 54 -5.22 -2.79 -3.26
C TYR A 54 -3.87 -3.43 -2.96
N CYS A 55 -3.72 -3.94 -1.73
CA CYS A 55 -2.46 -4.49 -1.25
C CYS A 55 -2.68 -5.91 -0.74
N LYS A 56 -1.92 -6.87 -1.25
CA LYS A 56 -1.89 -8.23 -0.71
C LYS A 56 -0.88 -8.28 0.43
N PHE A 57 -1.37 -8.39 1.65
CA PHE A 57 -0.56 -8.55 2.87
C PHE A 57 -0.08 -9.99 3.05
N ASP A 58 1.01 -10.14 3.80
CA ASP A 58 1.66 -11.44 4.00
C ASP A 58 0.81 -12.42 4.79
N ASN A 59 -0.12 -11.92 5.60
CA ASN A 59 -1.15 -12.73 6.26
C ASN A 59 -2.22 -13.30 5.29
N GLY A 60 -2.03 -13.11 3.98
CA GLY A 60 -2.90 -13.62 2.92
C GLY A 60 -4.12 -12.76 2.61
N ARG A 61 -4.33 -11.66 3.36
CA ARG A 61 -5.47 -10.76 3.18
C ARG A 61 -5.15 -9.69 2.15
N ALA A 62 -6.18 -9.14 1.50
CA ALA A 62 -6.00 -8.11 0.47
C ALA A 62 -7.03 -6.97 0.54
N PRO A 63 -7.07 -6.19 1.65
CA PRO A 63 -7.93 -5.01 1.73
C PRO A 63 -7.40 -3.87 0.86
N GLY A 64 -8.28 -2.91 0.57
CA GLY A 64 -7.91 -1.63 -0.02
C GLY A 64 -7.40 -0.67 1.06
N LEU A 65 -6.34 0.08 0.76
CA LEU A 65 -5.83 1.16 1.59
C LEU A 65 -6.23 2.50 0.99
N ILE A 66 -6.76 3.38 1.83
CA ILE A 66 -7.19 4.73 1.47
C ILE A 66 -6.14 5.70 2.02
N PRO A 67 -5.34 6.38 1.17
CA PRO A 67 -4.26 7.26 1.63
C PRO A 67 -4.66 8.40 2.58
N SER A 68 -5.94 8.78 2.61
CA SER A 68 -6.47 9.80 3.53
C SER A 68 -6.90 9.25 4.89
N GLU A 69 -7.07 7.93 5.02
CA GLU A 69 -7.56 7.27 6.24
C GLU A 69 -6.50 6.36 6.86
N ASP A 70 -5.72 5.68 6.01
CA ASP A 70 -4.69 4.74 6.41
C ASP A 70 -3.29 5.36 6.36
N SER A 71 -2.44 4.92 7.28
CA SER A 71 -1.03 5.29 7.33
C SER A 71 -0.18 4.11 6.90
N PHE A 72 0.62 4.30 5.86
CA PHE A 72 1.52 3.29 5.33
C PHE A 72 2.73 3.94 4.66
N ARG A 73 3.77 3.16 4.41
CA ARG A 73 4.98 3.60 3.72
C ARG A 73 5.53 2.51 2.82
N LYS A 74 6.35 2.91 1.85
CA LYS A 74 7.21 1.97 1.11
C LYS A 74 8.28 1.41 2.04
N LEU A 75 8.68 0.17 1.80
CA LEU A 75 9.86 -0.39 2.43
C LEU A 75 11.11 0.34 1.92
N THR A 76 12.13 0.43 2.77
CA THR A 76 13.44 0.94 2.37
C THR A 76 14.17 -0.12 1.54
N ALA A 77 15.23 0.30 0.84
CA ALA A 77 16.09 -0.65 0.11
C ALA A 77 16.71 -1.70 1.03
N GLU A 78 17.02 -1.34 2.28
CA GLU A 78 17.55 -2.24 3.31
C GLU A 78 16.52 -3.30 3.70
N GLU A 79 15.29 -2.91 4.03
CA GLU A 79 14.21 -3.85 4.39
C GLU A 79 13.82 -4.78 3.25
N LEU A 80 13.92 -4.30 2.00
CA LEU A 80 13.72 -5.11 0.80
C LEU A 80 14.84 -6.13 0.60
N ALA A 81 16.09 -5.75 0.89
CA ALA A 81 17.23 -6.65 0.79
C ALA A 81 17.15 -7.75 1.86
N GLU A 82 16.77 -7.42 3.09
CA GLU A 82 16.52 -8.39 4.16
C GLU A 82 15.47 -9.45 3.78
N GLU A 83 14.42 -9.07 3.02
CA GLU A 83 13.43 -10.05 2.53
C GLU A 83 13.96 -10.95 1.40
N GLN A 84 15.00 -10.52 0.70
CA GLN A 84 15.59 -11.22 -0.44
C GLN A 84 16.83 -12.03 -0.09
N GLU A 85 17.37 -11.89 1.12
CA GLU A 85 18.40 -12.78 1.66
C GLU A 85 17.69 -14.00 2.27
N PRO A 86 17.53 -15.12 1.54
CA PRO A 86 17.16 -16.36 2.20
C PRO A 86 18.25 -16.68 3.20
N ASP A 87 17.86 -16.98 4.44
CA ASP A 87 18.73 -17.64 5.42
C ASP A 87 19.44 -18.80 4.71
N MET A 88 20.71 -18.59 4.38
CA MET A 88 21.60 -19.60 3.85
C MET A 88 22.10 -20.42 5.04
N ASP A 89 21.20 -21.22 5.62
CA ASP A 89 21.52 -22.30 6.57
C ASP A 89 21.57 -23.66 5.84
#